data_AF-A0A1G9HAX1-F1
#
_entry.id   AF-A0A1G9HAX1-F1
#
_cell.length_a   1.000
_cell.length_b   1.000
_cell.length_c   1.000
_cell.angle_alpha   90.00
_cell.angle_beta   90.00
_cell.angle_gamma   90.00
#
_symmetry.space_group_name_H-M   'P 1'
#
loop_
_entity.id
_entity.type
_entity.pdbx_description
1 polymer ?
#
loop_
_entity_poly.entity_id
_entity_poly.type
_entity_poly.pdbx_seq_one_letter_code
_entity_poly.pdbx_strand_id
1 'polypeptide(L)' 'MPTIHFYCPELDEEQKQEAIEGLTEVGSEVTGIDEDNFVVYLEERTPDMVGVGGQKLSDMLAAQEEQD' A
#
# COMPACT_ATOMS: atom_id res chain seq x y z
N MET A 1 -15.48 8.85 -10.60
CA MET A 1 -14.06 8.98 -10.27
C MET A 1 -13.78 8.18 -9.01
N PRO A 2 -13.54 6.87 -9.12
CA PRO A 2 -13.17 6.03 -7.99
C PRO A 2 -11.82 6.47 -7.40
N THR A 3 -11.67 6.30 -6.09
CA THR A 3 -10.46 6.67 -5.37
C THR A 3 -9.97 5.51 -4.51
N ILE A 4 -8.70 5.18 -4.65
CA ILE A 4 -8.03 4.11 -3.91
C ILE A 4 -6.98 4.75 -2.99
N HIS A 5 -7.11 4.54 -1.69
CA HIS A 5 -6.07 4.88 -0.72
C HIS A 5 -5.28 3.63 -0.38
N PHE A 6 -3.99 3.62 -0.70
CA PHE A 6 -3.11 2.50 -0.46
C PHE A 6 -2.10 2.84 0.64
N TYR A 7 -2.42 2.40 1.86
CA TYR A 7 -1.54 2.51 3.02
C TYR A 7 -0.53 1.37 3.00
N CYS A 8 0.75 1.70 2.84
CA CYS A 8 1.81 0.71 2.65
C CYS A 8 3.11 1.15 3.37
N PRO A 9 4.10 0.25 3.51
CA PRO A 9 5.47 0.64 3.83
C PRO A 9 6.07 1.56 2.76
N GLU A 10 7.28 2.07 3.00
CA GLU A 10 8.02 2.79 1.96
C GLU A 10 8.29 1.88 0.75
N LEU A 11 8.05 2.43 -0.44
CA LEU A 11 8.22 1.75 -1.72
C LEU A 11 9.32 2.45 -2.52
N ASP A 12 10.01 1.69 -3.38
CA ASP A 12 10.84 2.28 -4.43
C ASP A 12 10.01 2.77 -5.63
N GLU A 13 10.63 3.48 -6.55
CA GLU A 13 9.94 4.06 -7.71
C GLU A 13 9.29 3.01 -8.63
N GLU A 14 9.91 1.83 -8.78
CA GLU A 14 9.37 0.74 -9.61
C GLU A 14 8.10 0.17 -8.97
N GLN A 15 8.15 -0.09 -7.67
CA GLN A 15 7.01 -0.56 -6.88
C GLN A 15 5.85 0.45 -6.85
N LYS A 16 6.15 1.75 -6.77
CA LYS A 16 5.13 2.81 -6.85
C LYS A 16 4.40 2.77 -8.19
N GLN A 17 5.14 2.66 -9.29
CA GLN A 17 4.56 2.58 -10.62
C GLN A 17 3.69 1.34 -10.77
N GLU A 18 4.21 0.17 -10.39
CA GLU A 18 3.49 -1.10 -10.47
C GLU A 18 2.22 -1.09 -9.62
N ALA A 19 2.26 -0.53 -8.41
CA ALA A 19 1.09 -0.40 -7.54
C ALA A 19 0.01 0.49 -8.16
N ILE A 20 0.37 1.62 -8.76
CA ILE A 20 -0.58 2.55 -9.39
C ILE A 20 -1.23 1.88 -10.61
N GLU A 21 -0.44 1.25 -11.47
CA GLU A 21 -0.93 0.55 -12.67
C GLU A 21 -1.85 -0.62 -12.29
N GLY A 22 -1.37 -1.53 -11.44
CA GLY A 22 -2.10 -2.74 -11.09
C GLY A 22 -3.41 -2.47 -10.34
N LEU A 23 -3.42 -1.51 -9.40
CA LEU A 23 -4.65 -1.14 -8.69
C LEU A 23 -5.69 -0.49 -9.63
N THR A 24 -5.22 0.27 -10.61
CA THR A 24 -6.08 0.92 -11.60
C THR A 24 -6.65 -0.09 -12.59
N GLU A 25 -5.82 -0.98 -13.14
CA GLU A 25 -6.22 -2.04 -14.08
C GLU A 25 -7.29 -2.94 -13.46
N VAL A 26 -7.03 -3.47 -12.27
CA VAL A 26 -7.99 -4.34 -11.56
C VAL A 26 -9.28 -3.58 -11.21
N GLY A 27 -9.17 -2.32 -10.79
CA GLY A 27 -10.33 -1.48 -10.51
C GLY A 27 -11.21 -1.25 -11.73
N SER A 28 -10.58 -0.96 -12.87
CA SER A 28 -11.24 -0.79 -14.18
C SER A 28 -11.92 -2.09 -14.61
N GLU A 29 -11.20 -3.22 -14.59
CA GLU A 29 -11.73 -4.53 -15.00
C GLU A 29 -12.99 -4.92 -14.20
N VAL A 30 -12.96 -4.75 -12.88
CA VAL A 30 -14.06 -5.17 -11.99
C VAL A 30 -15.28 -4.25 -12.10
N THR A 31 -15.08 -2.96 -12.34
CA THR A 31 -16.15 -1.96 -12.29
C THR A 31 -16.67 -1.52 -13.65
N GLY A 32 -15.91 -1.74 -14.73
CA GLY A 32 -16.19 -1.25 -16.08
C GLY A 32 -16.05 0.27 -16.24
N ILE A 33 -15.39 0.94 -15.30
CA ILE A 33 -15.09 2.37 -15.36
C ILE A 33 -13.74 2.54 -16.07
N ASP A 34 -13.64 3.48 -17.02
CA ASP A 34 -12.35 3.76 -17.68
C ASP A 34 -11.26 4.15 -16.67
N GLU A 35 -10.04 3.66 -16.90
CA GLU A 35 -8.85 3.87 -16.06
C GLU A 35 -8.57 5.35 -15.77
N ASP A 36 -8.78 6.23 -16.76
CA ASP A 36 -8.62 7.69 -16.63
C ASP A 36 -9.50 8.32 -15.52
N ASN A 37 -10.49 7.59 -15.01
CA ASN A 37 -11.34 8.04 -13.92
C ASN A 37 -10.86 7.59 -12.54
N PHE A 38 -9.79 6.81 -12.44
CA PHE A 38 -9.25 6.34 -11.17
C PHE A 38 -8.21 7.32 -10.62
N VAL A 39 -8.22 7.46 -9.30
CA VAL A 39 -7.20 8.20 -8.55
C VAL A 39 -6.64 7.29 -7.47
N VAL A 40 -5.32 7.08 -7.49
CA VAL A 40 -4.60 6.26 -6.51
C VAL A 40 -3.73 7.15 -5.63
N TYR A 41 -3.93 7.09 -4.33
CA TYR A 41 -3.11 7.74 -3.32
C TYR A 41 -2.23 6.72 -2.63
N LEU A 42 -0.91 6.86 -2.77
CA LEU A 42 0.06 6.09 -2.01
C LEU A 42 0.33 6.80 -0.68
N GLU A 43 0.03 6.13 0.43
CA GLU A 43 0.23 6.66 1.78
C GLU A 43 1.25 5.81 2.54
N GLU A 44 2.53 6.12 2.31
CA GLU A 44 3.66 5.45 2.95
C GLU A 44 3.68 5.74 4.47
N ARG A 45 3.88 4.69 5.27
CA ARG A 45 4.01 4.76 6.72
C ARG A 45 5.24 3.98 7.19
N THR A 46 6.00 4.58 8.09
CA THR A 46 7.08 3.87 8.76
C THR A 46 6.50 2.88 9.78
N PRO A 47 7.20 1.77 10.07
CA PRO A 47 6.77 0.80 11.09
C PRO A 47 6.53 1.43 12.47
N ASP A 48 7.16 2.57 12.75
CA ASP A 48 6.99 3.26 14.02
C ASP A 48 5.62 3.92 14.22
N MET A 49 4.92 4.19 13.12
CA MET A 49 3.62 4.85 13.12
C MET A 49 2.45 3.88 12.93
N VAL A 50 2.74 2.58 12.83
CA VAL A 50 1.75 1.54 12.54
C VAL A 50 1.59 0.64 13.76
N GLY A 51 0.34 0.42 14.18
CA GLY A 51 -0.02 -0.52 15.23
C GLY A 51 -0.76 -1.72 14.67
N VAL A 52 -0.34 -2.93 15.04
CA VAL A 52 -1.00 -4.20 14.69
C VAL A 52 -1.29 -4.96 15.98
N GLY A 53 -2.57 -5.29 16.23
CA GLY A 53 -2.97 -6.00 17.45
C GLY A 53 -2.63 -5.27 18.76
N GLY A 54 -2.51 -3.94 18.73
CA GLY A 54 -2.11 -3.12 19.88
C GLY A 54 -0.60 -3.05 20.13
N GLN A 55 0.22 -3.63 19.26
CA GLN A 55 1.68 -3.56 19.30
C GLN A 55 2.21 -2.72 18.14
N LYS A 56 3.30 -2.01 18.37
CA LYS A 56 3.96 -1.20 17.35
C LYS A 56 4.64 -2.12 16.33
N LEU A 57 4.48 -1.83 15.04
CA LEU A 57 4.99 -2.70 13.98
C LEU A 57 6.52 -2.80 14.01
N SER A 58 7.22 -1.72 14.37
CA SER A 58 8.68 -1.74 14.58
C SER A 58 9.13 -2.81 15.57
N ASP A 59 8.39 -2.97 16.67
CA ASP A 59 8.76 -3.88 17.76
C ASP A 59 8.55 -5.34 17.34
N MET A 60 7.52 -5.57 16.52
CA MET A 60 7.22 -6.89 15.94
C MET A 60 8.28 -7.31 14.92
N LEU A 61 8.75 -6.40 14.07
CA LEU A 61 9.78 -6.70 13.07
C LEU A 61 11.13 -7.00 13.73
N ALA A 62 11.53 -6.21 14.72
CA ALA A 62 12.77 -6.47 15.47
C ALA A 62 12.76 -7.86 16.13
N ALA A 63 11.61 -8.27 16.70
CA ALA A 63 11.46 -9.59 17.30
C ALA A 63 11.49 -10.75 16.29
N GLN A 64 11.19 -10.50 15.02
CA GLN A 64 11.28 -11.50 13.94
C GLN A 64 12.73 -11.68 13.47
N GLU A 65 13.48 -10.59 13.34
CA GLU A 65 14.90 -10.64 12.96
C GLU A 65 15.78 -11.37 13.98
N GLU A 66 15.40 -11.37 15.27
CA GLU A 66 16.11 -12.12 16.32
C GLU A 66 15.82 -13.64 16.28
N GLN A 67 14.83 -14.08 15.50
CA GLN A 67 14.42 -15.48 15.38
C GLN A 67 14.93 -16.16 14.09
N ASP A 68 15.43 -15.37 13.13
CA ASP A 68 16.03 -15.83 11.86
C ASP A 68 17.56 -15.94 11.95
#